data_AF-A0A2R6IM56-F1
#
_entry.id   AF-A0A2R6IM56-F1
#
_cell.length_a   1.000
_cell.length_b   1.000
_cell.length_c   1.000
_cell.angle_alpha   90.00
_cell.angle_beta   90.00
_cell.angle_gamma   90.00
#
_symmetry.space_group_name_H-M   'P 1'
#
loop_
_entity.id
_entity.type
_entity.pdbx_description
1 polymer ?
#
loop_
_entity_poly.entity_id
_entity_poly.type
_entity_poly.pdbx_seq_one_letter_code
_entity_poly.pdbx_strand_id
1 'polypeptide(L)'
;MVLGALNSVVVLVASALVGGFGVHAGARLLSNARGYDHAVWTALIGALAWAVASALFGWLPLLGPVLTYVVYLGAIKWRYRGGWFTAAGIALVGWLAASLVLELLSAVGLGGFSALGVPRV
;
A
#
# COMPACT_ATOMS: atom_id res chain seq x y z
N MET A 1 -10.95 -18.03 -16.70
CA MET A 1 -10.54 -18.01 -15.27
C MET A 1 -9.02 -17.94 -15.08
N VAL A 2 -8.21 -18.81 -15.70
CA VAL A 2 -6.72 -18.84 -15.51
C VAL A 2 -6.02 -17.53 -15.89
N LEU A 3 -6.38 -16.91 -17.03
CA LEU A 3 -5.79 -15.63 -17.46
C LEU A 3 -6.09 -14.47 -16.48
N GLY A 4 -7.26 -14.48 -15.83
CA GLY A 4 -7.61 -13.47 -14.83
C GLY A 4 -6.81 -13.60 -13.53
N ALA A 5 -6.56 -14.83 -13.08
CA ALA A 5 -5.76 -15.09 -11.88
C ALA A 5 -4.30 -14.66 -12.07
N LEU A 6 -3.70 -14.96 -13.23
CA LEU A 6 -2.34 -14.51 -13.56
C LEU A 6 -2.23 -12.99 -13.60
N ASN A 7 -3.22 -12.31 -14.21
CA ASN A 7 -3.26 -10.85 -14.24
C ASN A 7 -3.30 -10.24 -12.82
N SER A 8 -4.15 -10.77 -11.93
CA SER A 8 -4.24 -10.32 -10.54
C SER A 8 -2.93 -10.55 -9.76
N VAL A 9 -2.23 -11.66 -10.00
CA VAL A 9 -0.93 -11.93 -9.36
C VAL A 9 0.13 -10.94 -9.85
N VAL A 10 0.19 -10.67 -11.16
CA VAL A 10 1.14 -9.70 -11.73
C VAL A 10 0.89 -8.30 -11.16
N VAL A 11 -0.38 -7.87 -11.11
CA VAL A 11 -0.77 -6.57 -10.51
C VAL A 11 -0.41 -6.52 -9.02
N LEU A 12 -0.68 -7.58 -8.26
CA LEU A 12 -0.32 -7.67 -6.85
C LEU A 12 1.19 -7.56 -6.64
N VAL A 13 1.99 -8.31 -7.40
CA VAL A 13 3.45 -8.31 -7.26
C VAL A 13 4.03 -6.96 -7.69
N ALA A 14 3.60 -6.42 -8.82
CA ALA A 14 4.07 -5.12 -9.30
C ALA A 14 3.73 -3.98 -8.31
N SER A 15 2.48 -3.92 -7.84
CA SER A 15 2.05 -2.93 -6.86
C SER A 15 2.73 -3.11 -5.49
N ALA A 16 2.97 -4.35 -5.05
CA ALA A 16 3.69 -4.63 -3.81
C ALA A 16 5.16 -4.21 -3.89
N LEU A 17 5.84 -4.48 -5.01
CA LEU A 17 7.24 -4.10 -5.21
C LEU A 17 7.40 -2.58 -5.26
N VAL A 18 6.49 -1.87 -5.94
CA VAL A 18 6.56 -0.40 -6.02
C VAL A 18 6.07 0.27 -4.73
N GLY A 19 5.08 -0.29 -4.06
CA GLY A 19 4.73 0.09 -2.69
C GLY A 19 5.93 -0.10 -1.74
N GLY A 20 6.68 -1.19 -1.90
CA GLY A 20 7.97 -1.45 -1.23
C GLY A 20 9.00 -0.37 -1.49
N PHE A 21 9.18 0.02 -2.75
CA PHE A 21 10.05 1.11 -3.13
C PHE A 21 9.61 2.45 -2.51
N GLY A 22 8.31 2.77 -2.54
CA GLY A 22 7.78 3.99 -1.93
C GLY A 22 7.97 4.02 -0.41
N VAL A 23 7.74 2.90 0.28
CA VAL A 23 8.03 2.75 1.72
C VAL A 23 9.54 2.93 2.00
N HIS A 24 10.42 2.40 1.14
CA HIS A 24 11.87 2.58 1.27
C HIS A 24 12.30 4.03 1.10
N ALA A 25 11.79 4.71 0.07
CA ALA A 25 12.05 6.11 -0.18
C ALA A 25 11.57 6.98 0.99
N GLY A 26 10.34 6.75 1.47
CA GLY A 26 9.80 7.43 2.64
C GLY A 26 10.63 7.16 3.90
N ALA A 27 11.05 5.91 4.12
CA ALA A 27 11.86 5.54 5.28
C ALA A 27 13.25 6.17 5.25
N ARG A 28 13.87 6.31 4.08
CA ARG A 28 15.16 7.03 3.91
C ARG A 28 15.04 8.52 4.19
N LEU A 29 13.91 9.14 3.88
CA LEU A 29 13.68 10.57 4.08
C LEU A 29 13.28 10.91 5.53
N LEU A 30 12.55 10.01 6.19
CA LEU A 30 11.83 10.34 7.43
C LEU A 30 12.27 9.53 8.65
N SER A 31 13.16 8.53 8.49
CA SER A 31 13.62 7.66 9.57
C SER A 31 15.09 7.27 9.41
N ASN A 32 15.69 6.66 10.45
CA ASN A 32 17.00 6.02 10.30
C ASN A 32 16.91 4.89 9.28
N ALA A 33 17.55 5.10 8.12
CA ALA A 33 17.50 4.21 6.98
C ALA A 33 17.81 2.76 7.40
N ARG A 34 16.84 1.86 7.19
CA ARG A 34 17.06 0.41 7.21
C ARG A 34 17.28 -0.09 5.79
N GLY A 35 17.78 -1.31 5.64
CA GLY A 35 18.02 -1.93 4.34
C GLY A 35 16.73 -2.03 3.50
N TYR A 36 16.90 -2.12 2.18
CA TYR A 36 15.81 -2.25 1.22
C TYR A 36 14.97 -3.52 1.47
N ASP A 37 15.61 -4.59 1.92
CA ASP A 37 14.99 -5.84 2.38
C ASP A 37 13.94 -5.58 3.48
N HIS A 38 14.30 -4.78 4.50
CA HIS A 38 13.39 -4.41 5.59
C HIS A 38 12.19 -3.60 5.07
N ALA A 39 12.41 -2.72 4.09
CA ALA A 39 11.36 -1.91 3.49
C ALA A 39 10.37 -2.75 2.67
N VAL A 40 10.86 -3.69 1.85
CA VAL A 40 10.03 -4.62 1.08
C VAL A 40 9.15 -5.45 2.03
N TRP A 41 9.73 -6.03 3.08
CA TRP A 41 8.94 -6.75 4.10
C TRP A 41 7.90 -5.86 4.79
N THR A 42 8.25 -4.60 5.06
CA THR A 42 7.30 -3.66 5.67
C THR A 42 6.14 -3.35 4.74
N ALA A 43 6.40 -3.18 3.44
CA ALA A 43 5.36 -2.95 2.46
C ALA A 43 4.49 -4.18 2.24
N LEU A 44 5.05 -5.39 2.27
CA LEU A 44 4.27 -6.63 2.22
C LEU A 44 3.34 -6.76 3.43
N ILE A 45 3.87 -6.53 4.64
CA ILE A 45 3.07 -6.54 5.88
C ILE A 45 2.00 -5.45 5.81
N GLY A 46 2.36 -4.25 5.35
CA GLY A 46 1.43 -3.13 5.21
C GLY A 46 0.33 -3.40 4.17
N ALA A 47 0.67 -3.99 3.03
CA ALA A 47 -0.29 -4.39 2.00
C ALA A 47 -1.23 -5.49 2.51
N LEU A 48 -0.71 -6.46 3.27
CA LEU A 48 -1.54 -7.48 3.91
C LEU A 48 -2.47 -6.86 4.94
N ALA A 49 -1.95 -5.98 5.79
CA ALA A 49 -2.74 -5.26 6.79
C ALA A 49 -3.84 -4.42 6.13
N TRP A 50 -3.53 -3.76 5.02
CA TRP A 50 -4.50 -3.04 4.20
C TRP A 50 -5.57 -3.95 3.63
N ALA A 51 -5.19 -5.08 3.02
CA ALA A 51 -6.13 -6.02 2.41
C ALA A 51 -7.09 -6.61 3.46
N VAL A 52 -6.56 -7.04 4.60
CA VAL A 52 -7.35 -7.56 5.72
C VAL A 52 -8.28 -6.48 6.28
N ALA A 53 -7.77 -5.26 6.53
CA ALA A 53 -8.59 -4.18 7.06
C ALA A 53 -9.66 -3.71 6.07
N SER A 54 -9.36 -3.67 4.77
CA SER A 54 -10.35 -3.37 3.73
C SER A 54 -11.43 -4.44 3.66
N ALA A 55 -11.07 -5.72 3.80
CA ALA A 55 -12.04 -6.81 3.84
C ALA A 55 -12.96 -6.74 5.07
N LEU A 56 -12.43 -6.33 6.22
CA LEU A 56 -13.18 -6.25 7.48
C LEU A 56 -14.01 -4.97 7.62
N PHE A 57 -13.47 -3.83 7.20
CA PHE A 57 -14.03 -2.50 7.48
C PHE A 57 -14.45 -1.74 6.22
N GLY A 58 -14.07 -2.18 5.02
CA GLY A 58 -14.32 -1.45 3.77
C GLY A 58 -15.80 -1.28 3.42
N TRP A 59 -16.69 -2.01 4.08
CA TRP A 59 -18.14 -1.85 3.95
C TRP A 59 -18.66 -0.60 4.68
N LEU A 60 -17.95 -0.07 5.68
CA LEU A 60 -18.39 1.15 6.37
C LEU A 60 -18.07 2.38 5.51
N PRO A 61 -19.07 3.18 5.14
CA PRO A 61 -18.85 4.45 4.44
C PRO A 61 -18.04 5.40 5.33
N LEU A 62 -17.03 6.06 4.75
CA LEU A 62 -16.08 6.98 5.40
C LEU A 62 -15.17 6.34 6.47
N LEU A 63 -15.70 5.53 7.39
CA LEU A 63 -14.94 4.88 8.46
C LEU A 63 -14.04 3.76 7.94
N GLY A 64 -14.47 3.02 6.92
CA GLY A 64 -13.68 1.91 6.35
C GLY A 64 -12.30 2.35 5.88
N PRO A 65 -12.19 3.37 5.01
CA PRO A 65 -10.90 3.93 4.59
C PRO A 65 -10.04 4.44 5.75
N VAL A 66 -10.65 5.13 6.72
CA VAL A 66 -9.93 5.67 7.89
C VAL A 66 -9.35 4.54 8.75
N LEU A 67 -10.14 3.52 9.08
CA LEU A 67 -9.70 2.38 9.88
C LEU A 67 -8.62 1.58 9.14
N THR A 68 -8.79 1.37 7.83
CA THR A 68 -7.80 0.70 6.98
C THR A 68 -6.48 1.45 6.99
N TYR A 69 -6.53 2.77 6.86
CA TYR A 69 -5.34 3.61 6.90
C TYR A 69 -4.67 3.56 8.28
N VAL A 70 -5.43 3.64 9.38
CA VAL A 70 -4.88 3.52 10.74
C VAL A 70 -4.20 2.16 10.96
N VAL A 71 -4.78 1.07 10.46
CA VAL A 71 -4.17 -0.27 10.53
C VAL A 71 -2.85 -0.30 9.75
N TYR A 72 -2.82 0.29 8.55
CA TYR A 72 -1.61 0.41 7.73
C TYR A 72 -0.51 1.25 8.44
N LEU A 73 -0.88 2.39 9.02
CA LEU A 73 0.03 3.22 9.82
C LEU A 73 0.58 2.46 11.04
N GLY A 74 -0.28 1.70 11.71
CA GLY A 74 0.08 0.86 12.85
C GLY A 74 1.15 -0.17 12.48
N ALA A 75 0.98 -0.84 11.34
CA ALA A 75 1.96 -1.81 10.83
C ALA A 75 3.33 -1.17 10.55
N ILE A 76 3.35 0.00 9.88
CA ILE A 76 4.59 0.74 9.59
C ILE A 76 5.25 1.24 10.88
N LYS A 77 4.47 1.82 11.79
CA LYS A 77 4.95 2.30 13.09
C LYS A 77 5.57 1.17 13.90
N TRP A 78 4.91 0.02 13.96
CA TRP A 78 5.43 -1.16 14.65
C TRP A 78 6.77 -1.61 14.07
N ARG A 79 6.90 -1.59 12.74
CA ARG A 79 8.09 -2.08 12.04
C ARG A 79 9.29 -1.12 12.07
N TYR A 80 9.04 0.19 12.09
CA TYR A 80 10.10 1.22 12.16
C TYR A 80 10.33 1.78 13.58
N ARG A 81 9.52 1.38 14.58
CA ARG A 81 9.57 1.86 15.98
C ARG A 81 9.61 3.39 16.09
N GLY A 82 9.04 4.10 15.12
CA GLY A 82 9.05 5.56 15.02
C GLY A 82 7.80 6.22 15.61
N GLY A 83 7.75 7.55 15.50
CA GLY A 83 6.57 8.34 15.80
C GLY A 83 5.45 8.15 14.76
N TRP A 84 4.22 8.49 15.12
CA TRP A 84 3.07 8.43 14.21
C TRP A 84 3.23 9.30 12.96
N PHE A 85 3.86 10.48 13.09
CA PHE A 85 4.13 11.37 11.96
C PHE A 85 5.12 10.76 10.96
N THR A 86 6.19 10.13 11.45
CA THR A 86 7.14 9.39 10.60
C THR A 86 6.43 8.26 9.85
N ALA A 87 5.62 7.46 10.55
CA ALA A 87 4.86 6.39 9.94
C ALA A 87 3.88 6.92 8.88
N ALA A 88 3.20 8.04 9.15
CA ALA A 88 2.28 8.68 8.21
C ALA A 88 2.98 9.15 6.93
N GLY A 89 4.17 9.76 7.03
CA GLY A 89 4.91 10.17 5.84
C GLY A 89 5.45 8.98 5.04
N ILE A 90 5.96 7.92 5.69
CA ILE A 90 6.38 6.69 5.01
C ILE A 90 5.21 6.03 4.29
N ALA A 91 4.08 5.92 4.98
CA ALA A 91 2.83 5.37 4.46
C ALA A 91 2.33 6.14 3.24
N LEU A 92 2.36 7.47 3.31
CA LEU A 92 1.90 8.32 2.23
C LEU A 92 2.75 8.14 0.96
N VAL A 93 4.08 8.11 1.08
CA VAL A 93 4.96 7.89 -0.07
C VAL A 93 4.75 6.49 -0.67
N GLY A 94 4.64 5.46 0.19
CA GLY A 94 4.32 4.10 -0.23
C GLY A 94 2.99 4.00 -0.97
N TRP A 95 1.95 4.62 -0.43
CA TRP A 95 0.61 4.64 -1.00
C TRP A 95 0.53 5.39 -2.32
N LEU A 96 1.19 6.55 -2.44
CA LEU A 96 1.26 7.30 -3.69
C LEU A 96 1.99 6.51 -4.79
N ALA A 97 3.11 5.86 -4.44
CA ALA A 97 3.85 5.02 -5.37
C ALA A 97 3.01 3.83 -5.87
N ALA A 98 2.33 3.14 -4.96
CA ALA A 98 1.45 2.02 -5.31
C ALA A 98 0.26 2.48 -6.18
N SER A 99 -0.38 3.59 -5.81
CA SER A 99 -1.51 4.17 -6.56
C SER A 99 -1.10 4.56 -7.98
N LEU A 100 0.05 5.21 -8.15
CA LEU A 100 0.57 5.57 -9.47
C LEU A 100 0.77 4.35 -10.37
N VAL A 101 1.30 3.25 -9.81
CA VAL A 101 1.51 2.02 -10.58
C VAL A 101 0.20 1.34 -10.95
N LEU A 102 -0.76 1.30 -10.02
CA LEU A 102 -2.08 0.76 -10.33
C LEU A 102 -2.76 1.53 -11.47
N GLU A 103 -2.63 2.86 -11.48
CA GLU A 103 -3.13 3.70 -12.57
C GLU A 103 -2.40 3.41 -13.90
N LEU A 104 -1.07 3.29 -13.89
CA LEU A 104 -0.30 2.95 -15.10
C LEU A 104 -0.66 1.56 -15.64
N LEU A 105 -0.83 0.57 -14.75
CA LEU A 105 -1.25 -0.78 -15.11
C LEU A 105 -2.67 -0.79 -15.68
N SER A 106 -3.59 -0.04 -15.09
CA SER A 106 -4.95 0.13 -15.61
C SER A 106 -4.94 0.79 -17.00
N ALA A 107 -4.09 1.79 -17.22
CA ALA A 107 -3.94 2.48 -18.51
C ALA A 107 -3.48 1.56 -19.65
N VAL A 108 -2.71 0.51 -19.36
CA VAL A 108 -2.27 -0.50 -20.35
C VAL A 108 -3.20 -1.72 -20.40
N GLY A 109 -4.38 -1.65 -19.80
CA GLY A 109 -5.38 -2.72 -19.79
C GLY A 109 -5.11 -3.84 -18.78
N LEU A 110 -4.10 -3.69 -17.93
CA LEU A 110 -3.74 -4.63 -16.87
C LEU A 110 -4.37 -4.19 -15.54
N GLY A 111 -5.70 -4.26 -15.43
CA GLY A 111 -6.37 -4.02 -14.15
C GLY A 111 -7.81 -3.52 -14.25
N GLY A 112 -8.74 -4.31 -13.72
CA GLY A 112 -10.14 -3.92 -13.48
C GLY A 112 -10.38 -3.35 -12.08
N PHE A 113 -9.33 -2.86 -11.41
CA PHE A 113 -9.41 -2.29 -10.07
C PHE A 113 -9.37 -0.78 -10.20
N SER A 114 -10.54 -0.15 -10.22
CA SER A 114 -10.68 1.27 -9.87
C SER A 114 -9.92 1.49 -8.56
N ALA A 115 -9.02 2.47 -8.51
CA ALA A 115 -8.26 2.84 -7.32
C ALA A 115 -9.17 2.77 -6.08
N LEU A 116 -8.97 1.74 -5.24
CA LEU A 116 -9.81 1.50 -4.07
C LEU A 116 -9.59 2.66 -3.09
N GLY A 117 -10.50 3.64 -3.13
CA GLY A 117 -10.45 4.84 -2.29
C GLY A 117 -10.34 6.18 -3.03
N VAL A 118 -10.32 6.22 -4.37
CA VAL A 118 -10.48 7.48 -5.12
C VAL A 118 -11.95 7.62 -5.54
N PRO A 119 -12.70 8.59 -4.99
CA PRO A 119 -14.03 8.90 -5.48
C PRO A 119 -13.92 9.37 -6.94
N ARG A 120 -14.57 8.67 -7.86
CA ARG A 120 -14.84 9.18 -9.21
C ARG A 120 -16.28 9.67 -9.21
N VAL A 121 -16.49 10.87 -9.74
CA VAL A 121 -17.82 11.44 -9.98
C VAL A 121 -18.53 10.70 -11.10
#